data_AF-A0A2H0YTB3-F1
#
_entry.id   AF-A0A2H0YTB3-F1
#
_cell.length_a   1.000
_cell.length_b   1.000
_cell.length_c   1.000
_cell.angle_alpha   90.00
_cell.angle_beta   90.00
_cell.angle_gamma   90.00
#
_symmetry.space_group_name_H-M   'P 1'
#
loop_
_entity.id
_entity.type
_entity.pdbx_description
1 polymer ?
#
loop_
_entity_poly.entity_id
_entity_poly.type
_entity_poly.pdbx_seq_one_letter_code
_entity_poly.pdbx_strand_id
1 'polypeptide(L)'
;LAPCEKACARKNVDQAVAIRSLKRIVADVEREQGRVRGEPIPRRYSRKIAIIGAGPAGLAAAYDLVKLGYPVTVFERTPESGGMVRYRIPDSLLEKFVVTNEIAYLQDIGVTIRCNVEFGKDISLDTLRKEG
;
A
#
# COMPACT_ATOMS: atom_id res chain seq x y z
N LEU A 1 20.13 -9.59 -9.68
CA LEU A 1 19.37 -8.71 -10.60
C LEU A 1 17.90 -8.73 -10.23
N ALA A 2 17.29 -7.55 -10.12
CA ALA A 2 15.85 -7.44 -9.93
C ALA A 2 15.09 -8.04 -11.13
N PRO A 3 13.81 -8.45 -10.98
CA PRO A 3 13.07 -9.11 -12.06
C PRO A 3 13.08 -8.35 -13.40
N CYS A 4 12.89 -7.02 -13.37
CA CYS A 4 12.96 -6.17 -14.57
C CYS A 4 14.35 -6.14 -15.22
N GLU A 5 15.42 -6.15 -14.41
CA GLU A 5 16.81 -6.10 -14.88
C GLU A 5 17.22 -7.41 -15.57
N LYS A 6 16.61 -8.54 -15.17
CA LYS A 6 16.84 -9.84 -15.82
C LYS A 6 16.41 -9.85 -17.29
N ALA A 7 15.42 -9.04 -17.67
CA ALA A 7 14.92 -8.95 -19.05
C ALA A 7 15.52 -7.77 -19.85
N CYS A 8 16.43 -7.00 -19.26
CA CYS A 8 16.98 -5.79 -19.89
C CYS A 8 17.79 -6.11 -21.17
N ALA A 9 17.37 -5.56 -22.32
CA ALA A 9 18.05 -5.75 -23.61
C ALA A 9 19.48 -5.20 -23.63
N ARG A 10 19.80 -4.21 -22.78
CA ARG A 10 21.14 -3.59 -22.70
C ARG A 10 22.23 -4.59 -22.27
N LYS A 11 21.86 -5.71 -21.64
CA LYS A 11 22.78 -6.83 -21.37
C LYS A 11 23.43 -7.40 -22.64
N ASN A 12 22.84 -7.18 -23.81
CA ASN A 12 23.40 -7.60 -25.10
C ASN A 12 24.49 -6.65 -25.61
N VAL A 13 24.73 -5.52 -24.92
CA VAL A 13 25.75 -4.53 -25.26
C VAL A 13 26.81 -4.49 -24.17
N ASP A 14 26.41 -4.22 -22.93
CA ASP A 14 27.30 -4.14 -21.77
C ASP A 14 26.68 -4.84 -20.53
N GLN A 15 25.86 -4.11 -19.77
CA GLN A 15 25.23 -4.59 -18.54
C GLN A 15 23.79 -4.12 -18.43
N ALA A 16 23.00 -4.79 -17.60
CA ALA A 16 21.63 -4.37 -17.32
C ALA A 16 21.62 -2.97 -16.71
N VAL A 17 20.65 -2.15 -17.09
CA VAL A 17 20.37 -0.89 -16.39
C VAL A 17 19.98 -1.23 -14.94
N ALA A 18 20.52 -0.50 -13.97
CA ALA A 18 20.24 -0.67 -12.54
C ALA A 18 18.85 -0.10 -12.17
N ILE A 19 17.78 -0.62 -12.80
CA ILE A 19 16.41 -0.10 -12.72
C ILE A 19 15.92 -0.04 -11.27
N ARG A 20 16.21 -1.06 -10.45
CA ARG A 20 15.80 -1.06 -9.03
C ARG A 20 16.45 0.09 -8.27
N SER A 21 17.74 0.32 -8.48
CA SER A 21 18.49 1.38 -7.80
C SER A 21 18.03 2.76 -8.27
N LEU A 22 17.79 2.94 -9.57
CA LEU A 22 17.25 4.19 -10.13
C LEU A 22 15.86 4.49 -9.55
N LYS A 23 14.95 3.51 -9.50
CA LYS A 23 13.63 3.69 -8.87
C LYS A 23 13.76 4.09 -7.40
N ARG A 24 14.66 3.44 -6.65
CA ARG A 24 14.91 3.75 -5.25
C ARG A 24 15.40 5.19 -5.09
N ILE A 25 16.40 5.61 -5.86
CA ILE A 25 16.95 6.98 -5.79
C ILE A 25 15.84 8.01 -6.02
N VAL A 26 15.01 7.82 -7.06
CA VAL A 26 13.92 8.76 -7.35
C VAL A 26 12.90 8.82 -6.21
N ALA A 27 12.52 7.67 -5.65
CA ALA A 27 11.61 7.63 -4.49
C ALA A 27 12.22 8.24 -3.23
N ASP A 28 13.52 8.02 -2.98
CA ASP A 28 14.23 8.57 -1.84
C ASP A 28 14.31 10.10 -1.95
N VAL A 29 14.60 10.65 -3.14
CA VAL A 29 14.62 12.10 -3.41
C VAL A 29 13.25 12.74 -3.23
N GLU A 30 12.19 12.14 -3.78
CA GLU A 30 10.81 12.64 -3.61
C GLU A 30 10.43 12.72 -2.13
N ARG A 31 10.78 11.69 -1.36
CA ARG A 31 10.55 11.66 0.08
C ARG A 31 11.35 12.73 0.82
N GLU A 32 12.63 12.91 0.50
CA GLU A 32 13.52 13.90 1.15
C GLU A 32 13.06 15.35 0.92
N GLN A 33 12.39 15.61 -0.21
CA GLN A 33 11.79 16.91 -0.51
C GLN A 33 10.46 17.15 0.22
N GLY A 34 10.03 16.18 1.05
CA GLY A 34 8.74 16.15 1.70
C GLY A 34 7.76 15.34 0.86
N ARG A 35 7.27 14.23 1.42
CA ARG A 35 6.31 13.32 0.78
C ARG A 35 5.22 14.09 0.03
N VAL A 36 4.96 13.71 -1.22
CA VAL A 36 3.80 14.16 -1.98
C VAL A 36 2.53 13.77 -1.22
N ARG A 37 1.76 14.77 -0.79
CA ARG A 37 0.45 14.55 -0.19
C ARG A 37 -0.56 14.16 -1.26
N GLY A 38 -1.33 13.13 -0.97
CA GLY A 38 -2.44 12.73 -1.83
C GLY A 38 -3.57 13.75 -1.73
N GLU A 39 -4.28 13.99 -2.83
CA GLU A 39 -5.58 14.66 -2.78
C GLU A 39 -6.67 13.59 -2.63
N PRO A 40 -7.65 13.78 -1.73
CA PRO A 40 -8.77 12.86 -1.59
C PRO A 40 -9.48 12.64 -2.92
N ILE A 41 -9.62 11.38 -3.33
CA ILE A 41 -10.34 11.05 -4.57
C ILE A 41 -11.84 11.26 -4.35
N PRO A 42 -12.53 12.03 -5.22
CA PRO A 42 -13.98 12.20 -5.11
C PRO A 42 -14.70 10.86 -5.22
N ARG A 43 -15.64 10.62 -4.30
CA ARG A 43 -16.48 9.42 -4.32
C ARG A 43 -17.44 9.49 -5.50
N ARG A 44 -17.43 8.45 -6.32
CA ARG A 44 -18.33 8.26 -7.48
C ARG A 44 -19.45 7.27 -7.16
N TYR A 45 -19.20 6.37 -6.22
CA TYR A 45 -20.12 5.31 -5.85
C TYR A 45 -20.49 5.37 -4.37
N SER A 46 -21.68 4.90 -4.05
CA SER A 46 -22.17 4.76 -2.67
C SER A 46 -21.92 3.37 -2.07
N ARG A 47 -21.68 2.35 -2.90
CA ARG A 47 -21.39 0.98 -2.47
C ARG A 47 -20.05 0.93 -1.76
N LYS A 48 -20.02 0.43 -0.52
CA LYS A 48 -18.80 0.37 0.28
C LYS A 48 -18.01 -0.89 -0.06
N ILE A 49 -16.69 -0.82 0.12
CA ILE A 49 -15.81 -1.98 -0.02
C ILE A 49 -15.03 -2.18 1.27
N ALA A 50 -15.15 -3.38 1.84
CA ALA A 50 -14.36 -3.85 2.95
C ALA A 50 -13.20 -4.73 2.45
N ILE A 51 -11.99 -4.44 2.89
CA ILE A 51 -10.79 -5.25 2.60
C ILE A 51 -10.27 -5.81 3.92
N ILE A 52 -10.04 -7.12 3.97
CA ILE A 52 -9.52 -7.81 5.16
C ILE A 52 -8.01 -8.00 5.02
N GLY A 53 -7.25 -7.36 5.90
CA GLY A 53 -5.79 -7.36 5.95
C GLY A 53 -5.17 -6.13 5.28
N ALA A 54 -4.32 -5.40 6.01
CA ALA A 54 -3.55 -4.25 5.52
C ALA A 54 -2.13 -4.63 5.12
N GLY A 55 -1.95 -5.81 4.52
CA GLY A 55 -0.70 -6.20 3.86
C GLY A 55 -0.56 -5.58 2.45
N PRO A 56 0.55 -5.84 1.74
CA PRO A 56 0.78 -5.30 0.40
C PRO A 56 -0.37 -5.53 -0.58
N ALA A 57 -0.98 -6.73 -0.56
CA ALA A 57 -2.11 -7.06 -1.43
C ALA A 57 -3.37 -6.23 -1.11
N GLY A 58 -3.74 -6.13 0.17
CA GLY A 58 -4.92 -5.37 0.59
C GLY A 58 -4.75 -3.86 0.37
N LEU A 59 -3.56 -3.33 0.63
CA LEU A 59 -3.26 -1.91 0.39
C LEU A 59 -3.23 -1.57 -1.11
N ALA A 60 -2.70 -2.46 -1.96
CA ALA A 60 -2.75 -2.27 -3.41
C ALA A 60 -4.19 -2.31 -3.94
N ALA A 61 -5.01 -3.26 -3.49
CA ALA A 61 -6.42 -3.31 -3.85
C ALA A 61 -7.16 -2.04 -3.38
N ALA A 62 -6.86 -1.55 -2.18
CA ALA A 62 -7.46 -0.32 -1.65
C ALA A 62 -7.14 0.90 -2.51
N TYR A 63 -5.88 1.02 -2.95
CA TYR A 63 -5.42 2.07 -3.85
C TYR A 63 -6.20 2.09 -5.18
N ASP A 64 -6.33 0.94 -5.84
CA ASP A 64 -7.03 0.88 -7.13
C ASP A 64 -8.52 1.21 -6.96
N LEU A 65 -9.16 0.66 -5.92
CA LEU A 65 -10.59 0.85 -5.68
C LEU A 65 -10.95 2.28 -5.25
N VAL A 66 -10.13 2.92 -4.41
CA VAL A 66 -10.37 4.32 -4.04
C VAL A 66 -10.20 5.24 -5.24
N LYS A 67 -9.25 4.96 -6.14
CA LYS A 67 -9.06 5.70 -7.40
C LYS A 67 -10.22 5.57 -8.37
N LEU A 68 -10.94 4.45 -8.35
CA LEU A 68 -12.18 4.27 -9.09
C LEU A 68 -13.35 5.07 -8.48
N GLY A 69 -13.20 5.59 -7.26
CA GLY A 69 -14.19 6.41 -6.56
C GLY A 69 -15.09 5.62 -5.60
N TYR A 70 -14.67 4.43 -5.16
CA TYR A 70 -15.37 3.68 -4.12
C TYR A 70 -14.97 4.16 -2.71
N PRO A 71 -15.90 4.16 -1.74
CA PRO A 71 -15.57 4.23 -0.31
C PRO A 71 -14.92 2.91 0.12
N VAL A 72 -13.64 2.95 0.50
CA VAL A 72 -12.86 1.77 0.89
C VAL A 72 -12.46 1.82 2.36
N THR A 73 -12.72 0.72 3.08
CA THR A 73 -12.24 0.50 4.44
C THR A 73 -11.40 -0.78 4.49
N VAL A 74 -10.16 -0.67 4.97
CA VAL A 74 -9.25 -1.78 5.23
C VAL A 74 -9.30 -2.11 6.72
N PHE A 75 -9.52 -3.37 7.07
CA PHE A 75 -9.50 -3.87 8.45
C PHE A 75 -8.22 -4.67 8.68
N GLU A 76 -7.50 -4.37 9.75
CA GLU A 76 -6.24 -5.02 10.11
C GLU A 76 -6.27 -5.47 11.56
N ARG A 77 -5.85 -6.71 11.80
CA ARG A 77 -5.79 -7.30 13.14
C ARG A 77 -4.67 -6.70 13.97
N THR A 78 -3.53 -6.39 13.35
CA THR A 78 -2.38 -5.84 14.06
C THR A 78 -2.55 -4.34 14.41
N PRO A 79 -1.75 -3.81 15.36
CA PRO A 79 -1.84 -2.40 15.75
C PRO A 79 -1.51 -1.40 14.64
N GLU A 80 -0.69 -1.81 13.67
CA GLU A 80 -0.26 -0.98 12.55
C GLU A 80 -0.47 -1.73 11.23
N SER A 81 -0.72 -0.99 10.16
CA SER A 81 -0.85 -1.50 8.80
C SER A 81 0.51 -1.72 8.13
N GLY A 82 0.53 -2.54 7.08
CA GLY A 82 1.73 -2.92 6.32
C GLY A 82 2.00 -4.43 6.31
N GLY A 83 1.32 -5.21 7.16
CA GLY A 83 1.46 -6.68 7.18
C GLY A 83 2.92 -7.14 7.24
N MET A 84 3.31 -8.11 6.41
CA MET A 84 4.66 -8.69 6.46
C MET A 84 5.79 -7.68 6.20
N VAL A 85 5.57 -6.65 5.37
CA VAL A 85 6.64 -5.66 5.11
C VAL A 85 6.94 -4.81 6.33
N ARG A 86 5.93 -4.59 7.20
CA ARG A 86 6.13 -3.97 8.51
C ARG A 86 6.67 -4.96 9.53
N TYR A 87 6.04 -6.11 9.70
CA TYR A 87 6.30 -6.97 10.87
C TYR A 87 7.41 -8.02 10.70
N ARG A 88 7.84 -8.32 9.46
CA ARG A 88 8.79 -9.42 9.21
C ARG A 88 10.09 -9.01 8.52
N ILE A 89 10.10 -7.90 7.79
CA ILE A 89 11.31 -7.42 7.12
C ILE A 89 12.13 -6.60 8.14
N PRO A 90 13.44 -6.82 8.29
CA PRO A 90 14.28 -5.99 9.17
C PRO A 90 14.52 -4.59 8.58
N ASP A 91 14.79 -3.61 9.46
CA ASP A 91 15.00 -2.22 9.06
C ASP A 91 16.24 -2.01 8.18
N SER A 92 17.27 -2.85 8.34
CA SER A 92 18.45 -2.85 7.46
C SER A 92 18.12 -3.14 6.00
N LEU A 93 16.95 -3.74 5.71
CA LEU A 93 16.47 -4.00 4.36
C LEU A 93 15.38 -3.02 3.93
N LEU A 94 14.49 -2.63 4.85
CA LEU A 94 13.40 -1.69 4.59
C LEU A 94 13.01 -0.96 5.88
N GLU A 95 13.37 0.32 5.93
CA GLU A 95 13.06 1.18 7.06
C GLU A 95 11.53 1.37 7.21
N LYS A 96 11.01 1.25 8.44
CA LYS A 96 9.55 1.28 8.69
C LYS A 96 8.89 2.59 8.29
N PHE A 97 9.62 3.70 8.32
CA PHE A 97 9.03 4.97 7.92
C PHE A 97 8.63 4.94 6.44
N VAL A 98 9.32 4.17 5.57
CA VAL A 98 8.94 4.06 4.14
C VAL A 98 7.54 3.47 4.04
N VAL A 99 7.29 2.41 4.81
CA VAL A 99 5.96 1.77 4.87
C VAL A 99 4.92 2.74 5.44
N THR A 100 5.27 3.48 6.50
CA THR A 100 4.40 4.53 7.07
C THR A 100 4.05 5.61 6.05
N ASN A 101 5.02 6.02 5.22
CA ASN A 101 4.89 7.05 4.20
C ASN A 101 3.88 6.64 3.12
N GLU A 102 4.00 5.41 2.61
CA GLU A 102 3.08 4.83 1.63
C GLU A 102 1.66 4.68 2.19
N ILE A 103 1.54 4.26 3.45
CA ILE A 103 0.23 4.15 4.13
C ILE A 103 -0.41 5.52 4.31
N ALA A 104 0.37 6.54 4.68
CA ALA A 104 -0.13 7.91 4.81
C ALA A 104 -0.64 8.45 3.48
N TYR A 105 0.05 8.15 2.36
CA TYR A 105 -0.44 8.50 1.04
C TYR A 105 -1.80 7.83 0.72
N LEU A 106 -2.00 6.56 1.08
CA LEU A 106 -3.29 5.88 0.91
C LEU A 106 -4.40 6.54 1.73
N GLN A 107 -4.10 6.96 2.96
CA GLN A 107 -5.04 7.67 3.81
C GLN A 107 -5.40 9.04 3.24
N ASP A 108 -4.41 9.78 2.73
CA ASP A 108 -4.62 11.08 2.08
C ASP A 108 -5.58 10.98 0.89
N ILE A 109 -5.43 9.96 0.04
CA ILE A 109 -6.32 9.77 -1.13
C ILE A 109 -7.71 9.24 -0.76
N GLY A 110 -7.96 8.95 0.52
CA GLY A 110 -9.30 8.63 1.06
C GLY A 110 -9.51 7.18 1.50
N VAL A 111 -8.47 6.35 1.59
CA VAL A 111 -8.57 4.99 2.15
C VAL A 111 -8.71 5.08 3.67
N THR A 112 -9.76 4.47 4.23
CA THR A 112 -9.90 4.32 5.69
C THR A 112 -9.23 3.03 6.14
N ILE A 113 -8.39 3.08 7.18
CA ILE A 113 -7.72 1.90 7.73
C ILE A 113 -8.08 1.78 9.22
N ARG A 114 -8.62 0.62 9.60
CA ARG A 114 -8.99 0.29 10.98
C ARG A 114 -8.11 -0.85 11.49
N CYS A 115 -7.11 -0.48 12.29
CA CYS A 115 -6.24 -1.43 12.98
C CYS A 115 -6.89 -2.00 14.26
N ASN A 116 -6.28 -3.06 14.81
CA ASN A 116 -6.81 -3.81 15.96
C ASN A 116 -8.24 -4.35 15.75
N VAL A 117 -8.57 -4.75 14.52
CA VAL A 117 -9.86 -5.36 14.17
C VAL A 117 -9.61 -6.71 13.51
N GLU A 118 -9.98 -7.79 14.20
CA GLU A 118 -9.80 -9.16 13.74
C GLU A 118 -11.08 -9.70 13.08
N PHE A 119 -10.96 -10.11 11.81
CA PHE A 119 -12.04 -10.80 11.13
C PHE A 119 -12.25 -12.21 11.71
N GLY A 120 -13.50 -12.56 11.97
CA GLY A 120 -13.90 -13.77 12.68
C GLY A 120 -14.05 -13.59 14.19
N LYS A 121 -13.59 -12.47 14.76
CA LYS A 121 -13.71 -12.16 16.19
C LYS A 121 -14.45 -10.85 16.44
N ASP A 122 -13.94 -9.74 15.88
CA ASP A 122 -14.51 -8.40 16.07
C ASP A 122 -15.50 -8.04 14.95
N ILE A 123 -15.25 -8.56 13.74
CA ILE A 123 -16.13 -8.41 12.57
C ILE A 123 -16.36 -9.75 11.88
N SER A 124 -17.50 -9.91 11.21
CA SER A 124 -17.84 -11.09 10.42
C SER A 124 -18.45 -10.70 9.07
N LEU A 125 -18.69 -11.67 8.18
CA LEU A 125 -19.41 -11.41 6.93
C LEU A 125 -20.80 -10.81 7.17
N ASP A 126 -21.50 -11.27 8.20
CA ASP A 126 -22.84 -10.80 8.51
C ASP A 126 -22.84 -9.38 9.05
N THR A 127 -21.85 -9.00 9.87
CA THR A 127 -21.73 -7.61 10.33
C THR A 127 -21.39 -6.68 9.18
N LEU A 128 -20.45 -7.06 8.31
CA LEU A 128 -20.08 -6.29 7.14
C LEU A 128 -21.27 -6.09 6.19
N ARG A 129 -22.03 -7.15 5.90
CA ARG A 129 -23.24 -7.08 5.06
C ARG A 129 -24.31 -6.14 5.63
N LYS A 130 -24.42 -6.03 6.95
CA LYS A 130 -25.36 -5.10 7.60
C LYS A 130 -24.88 -3.64 7.52
N GLU A 131 -23.57 -3.40 7.51
CA GLU A 131 -22.98 -2.07 7.41
C GLU A 131 -22.97 -1.49 5.98
N GLY A 132 -23.21 -2.34 4.96
CA GLY A 132 -23.39 -1.97 3.55
C GLY A 132 -22.22 -2.37 2.68
#